data_AF-A0A0F9JQ78-F1
#
_entry.id   AF-A0A0F9JQ78-F1
#
_cell.length_a   1.000
_cell.length_b   1.000
_cell.length_c   1.000
_cell.angle_alpha   90.00
_cell.angle_beta   90.00
_cell.angle_gamma   90.00
#
_symmetry.space_group_name_H-M   'P 1'
#
loop_
_entity.id
_entity.type
_entity.pdbx_description
1 polymer ?
#
loop_
_entity_poly.entity_id
_entity_poly.type
_entity_poly.pdbx_seq_one_letter_code
_entity_poly.pdbx_strand_id
1 'polypeptide(L)'
;MLNILFKSVSETLQAFGKNPKNGLGGKLGFISILHTWDQLLNAHFHLHCLIPGGCVSEDYACWRHCKNDYLFNEEALGLVFRTKFIEHMTRAFKNGQLCFAGLGVSYQTPLGFKKLKNTLYSKNWVVSVHEPIKYPEYVVEYLGRYTHRVAISNHRIVSIKDAMVTFTYKNRKTDQIEKTSIAAVEFIRRFLLHALPKGFVRIRYYGFLANRNRAVNLKKILKLFGQTSILNETAEKWLYPSFPTVKSSVKTG
;
A
#
# COMPACT_ATOMS: atom_id res chain seq x y z
N MET A 1 -7.63 11.00 -5.52
CA MET A 1 -8.00 9.79 -4.76
C MET A 1 -6.80 9.07 -4.11
N LEU A 2 -5.79 8.59 -4.85
CA LEU A 2 -4.70 7.78 -4.28
C LEU A 2 -3.95 8.46 -3.11
N ASN A 3 -3.68 9.76 -3.19
CA ASN A 3 -3.07 10.50 -2.07
C ASN A 3 -3.94 10.51 -0.82
N ILE A 4 -5.27 10.56 -0.97
CA ILE A 4 -6.21 10.47 0.14
C ILE A 4 -6.14 9.07 0.77
N LEU A 5 -6.08 8.01 -0.04
CA LEU A 5 -5.90 6.63 0.45
C LEU A 5 -4.65 6.51 1.35
N PHE A 6 -3.49 6.93 0.85
CA PHE A 6 -2.24 6.93 1.62
C PHE A 6 -2.33 7.77 2.89
N LYS A 7 -2.91 8.96 2.81
CA LYS A 7 -3.04 9.86 3.95
C LYS A 7 -3.91 9.24 5.03
N SER A 8 -5.10 8.76 4.68
CA SER A 8 -6.03 8.13 5.61
C SER A 8 -5.44 6.91 6.29
N VAL A 9 -4.81 6.00 5.54
CA VAL A 9 -4.16 4.82 6.13
C VAL A 9 -3.06 5.26 7.11
N SER A 10 -2.24 6.24 6.71
CA SER A 10 -1.15 6.68 7.57
C SER A 10 -1.61 7.36 8.86
N GLU A 11 -2.65 8.18 8.79
CA GLU A 11 -3.23 8.83 9.96
C GLU A 11 -3.95 7.83 10.86
N THR A 12 -4.63 6.82 10.30
CA THR A 12 -5.24 5.74 11.09
C THR A 12 -4.17 4.99 11.85
N LEU A 13 -3.17 4.43 11.17
CA LEU A 13 -2.14 3.62 11.81
C LEU A 13 -1.37 4.43 12.87
N GLN A 14 -0.96 5.67 12.56
CA GLN A 14 -0.24 6.50 13.53
C GLN A 14 -1.10 6.84 14.76
N ALA A 15 -2.39 7.12 14.58
CA ALA A 15 -3.28 7.36 15.71
C ALA A 15 -3.45 6.10 16.58
N PHE A 16 -3.52 4.92 15.94
CA PHE A 16 -3.60 3.65 16.66
C PHE A 16 -2.34 3.35 17.45
N GLY A 17 -1.17 3.50 16.83
CA GLY A 17 0.13 3.30 17.48
C GLY A 17 0.36 4.20 18.68
N LYS A 18 -0.06 5.46 18.60
CA LYS A 18 0.13 6.44 19.67
C LYS A 18 -0.77 6.22 20.88
N ASN A 19 -1.94 5.59 20.71
CA ASN A 19 -2.95 5.46 21.75
C ASN A 19 -2.77 4.17 22.57
N PRO A 20 -2.29 4.24 23.84
CA PRO A 20 -2.07 3.08 24.71
C PRO A 20 -3.26 2.13 24.83
N LYS A 21 -4.50 2.64 24.67
CA LYS A 21 -5.73 1.84 24.72
C LYS A 21 -5.84 0.81 23.60
N ASN A 22 -5.07 0.98 22.52
CA ASN A 22 -5.02 0.05 21.39
C ASN A 22 -3.90 -1.00 21.53
N GLY A 23 -3.26 -1.11 22.70
CA GLY A 23 -2.20 -2.09 22.97
C GLY A 23 -0.78 -1.62 22.66
N LEU A 24 -0.62 -0.50 21.95
CA LEU A 24 0.65 0.19 21.71
C LEU A 24 0.55 1.65 22.19
N GLY A 25 1.68 2.30 22.49
CA GLY A 25 1.67 3.68 23.01
C GLY A 25 2.85 4.51 22.54
N GLY A 26 3.11 4.53 21.24
CA GLY A 26 4.28 5.18 20.71
C GLY A 26 4.21 5.45 19.23
N LYS A 27 5.34 5.83 18.67
CA LYS A 27 5.49 6.12 17.26
C LYS A 27 5.66 4.82 16.49
N LEU A 28 4.72 4.53 15.60
CA LEU A 28 4.85 3.45 14.64
C LEU A 28 5.75 3.86 13.48
N GLY A 29 6.38 2.87 12.87
CA GLY A 29 7.06 3.00 11.59
C GLY A 29 6.55 1.90 10.68
N PHE A 30 6.24 2.22 9.43
CA PHE A 30 5.73 1.21 8.51
C PHE A 30 6.01 1.60 7.05
N ILE A 31 5.96 0.60 6.19
CA ILE A 31 6.04 0.72 4.74
C ILE A 31 4.64 0.46 4.20
N SER A 32 4.12 1.32 3.33
CA SER A 32 2.88 1.05 2.60
C SER A 32 3.12 0.96 1.10
N ILE A 33 2.47 -0.02 0.48
CA ILE A 33 2.64 -0.36 -0.94
C ILE A 33 1.27 -0.36 -1.59
N LEU A 34 1.11 0.47 -2.62
CA LEU A 34 -0.13 0.52 -3.40
C LEU A 34 -0.27 -0.70 -4.31
N HIS A 35 -1.44 -1.31 -4.23
CA HIS A 35 -1.95 -2.33 -5.14
C HIS A 35 -3.24 -1.82 -5.79
N THR A 36 -3.45 -2.07 -7.09
CA THR A 36 -4.57 -1.45 -7.82
C THR A 36 -5.44 -2.41 -8.62
N TRP A 37 -5.09 -3.69 -8.73
CA TRP A 37 -5.78 -4.67 -9.59
C TRP A 37 -6.23 -5.92 -8.82
N ASP A 38 -7.21 -6.63 -9.36
CA ASP A 38 -7.43 -8.04 -9.02
C ASP A 38 -6.80 -8.95 -10.08
N GLN A 39 -6.97 -10.27 -9.94
CA GLN A 39 -6.44 -11.20 -10.94
C GLN A 39 -7.14 -11.07 -12.30
N LEU A 40 -8.34 -10.50 -12.37
CA LEU A 40 -9.09 -10.23 -13.60
C LEU A 40 -8.82 -8.82 -14.18
N LEU A 41 -7.80 -8.13 -13.65
CA LEU A 41 -7.42 -6.76 -13.99
C LEU A 41 -8.49 -5.69 -13.67
N ASN A 42 -9.49 -6.01 -12.86
CA ASN A 42 -10.46 -5.02 -12.39
C ASN A 42 -9.81 -4.08 -11.37
N ALA A 43 -10.39 -2.88 -11.23
CA ALA A 43 -9.98 -1.91 -10.22
C ALA A 43 -10.12 -2.47 -8.80
N HIS A 44 -9.01 -2.54 -8.07
CA HIS A 44 -8.94 -3.05 -6.71
C HIS A 44 -7.85 -2.31 -5.90
N PHE A 45 -8.11 -1.02 -5.63
CA PHE A 45 -7.17 -0.12 -4.97
C PHE A 45 -7.10 -0.36 -3.46
N HIS A 46 -5.95 -0.80 -2.97
CA HIS A 46 -5.70 -0.97 -1.54
C HIS A 46 -4.21 -0.83 -1.21
N LEU A 47 -3.89 -0.73 0.08
CA LEU A 47 -2.50 -0.65 0.55
C LEU A 47 -2.15 -1.90 1.34
N HIS A 48 -1.02 -2.52 1.00
CA HIS A 48 -0.33 -3.44 1.89
C HIS A 48 0.56 -2.64 2.83
N CYS A 49 0.42 -2.85 4.15
CA CYS A 49 1.23 -2.16 5.15
C CYS A 49 2.09 -3.17 5.89
N LEU A 50 3.41 -3.04 5.80
CA LEU A 50 4.36 -3.80 6.59
C LEU A 50 4.74 -2.99 7.83
N ILE A 51 4.41 -3.53 9.00
CA ILE A 51 4.54 -2.86 10.30
C ILE A 51 5.38 -3.77 11.19
N PRO A 52 6.50 -3.28 11.77
CA PRO A 52 7.21 -4.02 12.81
C PRO A 52 6.29 -4.33 14.00
N GLY A 53 6.53 -5.44 14.69
CA GLY A 53 5.72 -5.90 15.83
C GLY A 53 5.85 -5.05 17.10
N GLY A 54 5.79 -3.72 16.98
CA GLY A 54 5.90 -2.78 18.08
C GLY A 54 6.05 -1.33 17.62
N CYS A 55 6.23 -0.45 18.59
CA CYS A 55 6.45 0.97 18.39
C CYS A 55 7.57 1.49 19.29
N VAL A 56 8.16 2.62 18.93
CA VAL A 56 9.16 3.30 19.77
C VAL A 56 8.49 4.40 20.58
N SER A 57 8.90 4.64 21.81
CA SER A 57 8.47 5.83 22.57
C SER A 57 8.84 7.13 21.83
N GLU A 58 8.12 8.23 22.09
CA GLU A 58 8.33 9.50 21.38
C GLU A 58 9.74 10.09 21.59
N ASP A 59 10.34 9.84 22.76
CA ASP A 59 11.71 10.21 23.11
C ASP A 59 12.78 9.22 22.62
N TYR A 60 12.38 8.11 21.98
CA TYR A 60 13.26 7.03 21.54
C TYR A 60 14.01 6.33 22.69
N ALA A 61 13.49 6.39 23.91
CA ALA A 61 14.08 5.74 25.09
C ALA A 61 13.71 4.25 25.23
N CYS A 62 12.56 3.80 24.72
CA CYS A 62 12.16 2.41 24.82
C CYS A 62 11.39 1.89 23.59
N TRP A 63 11.53 0.58 23.34
CA TRP A 63 10.72 -0.14 22.38
C TRP A 63 9.55 -0.83 23.10
N ARG A 64 8.35 -0.69 22.56
CA ARG A 64 7.12 -1.29 23.08
C ARG A 64 6.66 -2.35 22.10
N HIS A 65 6.80 -3.61 22.52
CA HIS A 65 6.36 -4.76 21.73
C HIS A 65 4.84 -4.83 21.65
N CYS A 66 4.37 -5.31 20.51
CA CYS A 66 3.01 -5.80 20.36
C CYS A 66 2.79 -6.99 21.31
N LYS A 67 1.62 -7.06 21.94
CA LYS A 67 1.25 -8.20 22.80
C LYS A 67 0.51 -9.25 21.98
N ASN A 68 0.69 -10.53 22.30
CA ASN A 68 -0.06 -11.67 21.75
C ASN A 68 -0.09 -11.75 20.22
N ASP A 69 0.98 -11.33 19.54
CA ASP A 69 1.08 -11.37 18.07
C ASP A 69 -0.08 -10.64 17.33
N TYR A 70 -0.78 -9.73 18.01
CA TYR A 70 -1.97 -9.06 17.49
C TYR A 70 -1.81 -7.54 17.50
N LEU A 71 -1.59 -6.96 16.32
CA LEU A 71 -1.24 -5.54 16.21
C LEU A 71 -2.36 -4.62 16.67
N PHE A 72 -3.53 -4.69 16.03
CA PHE A 72 -4.69 -3.84 16.31
C PHE A 72 -5.98 -4.54 15.93
N ASN A 73 -7.09 -4.06 16.50
CA ASN A 73 -8.42 -4.48 16.11
C ASN A 73 -8.77 -4.07 14.67
N GLU A 74 -9.03 -5.07 13.81
CA GLU A 74 -9.34 -4.91 12.39
C GLU A 74 -10.60 -4.07 12.15
N GLU A 75 -11.66 -4.32 12.93
CA GLU A 75 -12.93 -3.60 12.81
C GLU A 75 -12.75 -2.13 13.19
N ALA A 76 -12.07 -1.86 14.31
CA ALA A 76 -11.75 -0.51 14.74
C ALA A 76 -10.88 0.22 13.71
N LEU A 77 -9.87 -0.45 13.14
CA LEU A 77 -9.07 0.11 12.04
C LEU A 77 -9.94 0.46 10.84
N GLY A 78 -10.82 -0.46 10.41
CA GLY A 78 -11.75 -0.26 9.30
C GLY A 78 -12.67 0.95 9.52
N LEU A 79 -13.24 1.07 10.71
CA LEU A 79 -14.12 2.18 11.09
C LEU A 79 -13.39 3.54 11.03
N VAL A 80 -12.22 3.64 11.66
CA VAL A 80 -11.44 4.90 11.71
C VAL A 80 -10.88 5.25 10.34
N PHE A 81 -10.38 4.26 9.59
CA PHE A 81 -9.92 4.45 8.21
C PHE A 81 -11.04 4.97 7.30
N ARG A 82 -12.23 4.35 7.34
CA ARG A 82 -13.40 4.80 6.57
C ARG A 82 -13.73 6.25 6.86
N THR A 83 -13.81 6.63 8.14
CA THR A 83 -14.10 8.00 8.56
C THR A 83 -13.06 8.98 8.03
N LYS A 84 -11.76 8.72 8.25
CA LYS A 84 -10.69 9.60 7.76
C LYS A 84 -10.69 9.73 6.24
N PHE A 85 -10.89 8.63 5.51
CA PHE A 85 -10.98 8.64 4.05
C PHE A 85 -12.13 9.52 3.56
N ILE A 86 -13.33 9.36 4.11
CA ILE A 86 -14.50 10.15 3.71
C ILE A 86 -14.33 11.62 4.11
N GLU A 87 -13.69 11.93 5.24
CA GLU A 87 -13.36 13.31 5.63
C GLU A 87 -12.37 13.98 4.68
N HIS A 88 -11.29 13.29 4.30
CA HIS A 88 -10.32 13.80 3.32
C HIS A 88 -10.97 13.97 1.94
N MET A 89 -11.81 13.02 1.50
CA MET A 89 -12.61 13.16 0.28
C MET A 89 -13.56 14.36 0.37
N THR A 90 -14.21 14.58 1.51
CA THR A 90 -15.13 15.72 1.72
C THR A 90 -14.39 17.05 1.65
N ARG A 91 -13.20 17.15 2.24
CA ARG A 91 -12.35 18.34 2.14
C ARG A 91 -11.91 18.60 0.70
N ALA A 92 -11.44 17.56 0.00
CA ALA A 92 -11.05 17.68 -1.39
C ALA A 92 -12.22 18.11 -2.30
N PHE A 93 -13.43 17.60 -2.04
CA PHE A 93 -14.64 18.00 -2.74
C PHE A 93 -14.94 19.49 -2.55
N LYS A 94 -14.98 19.96 -1.29
CA LYS A 94 -15.23 21.38 -0.95
C LYS A 94 -14.21 22.33 -1.58
N ASN A 95 -12.98 21.87 -1.73
CA ASN A 95 -11.89 22.64 -2.33
C ASN A 95 -11.82 22.52 -3.87
N GLY A 96 -12.78 21.87 -4.53
CA GLY A 96 -12.77 21.69 -5.99
C GLY A 96 -11.66 20.77 -6.52
N GLN A 97 -11.06 19.94 -5.67
CA GLN A 97 -9.91 19.09 -5.99
C GLN A 97 -10.29 17.69 -6.50
N LEU A 98 -11.59 17.39 -6.54
CA LEU A 98 -12.12 16.14 -7.09
C LEU A 98 -12.71 16.38 -8.47
N CYS A 99 -12.25 15.59 -9.43
CA CYS A 99 -12.83 15.50 -10.77
C CYS A 99 -13.62 14.19 -10.87
N PHE A 100 -14.88 14.29 -11.29
CA PHE A 100 -15.72 13.15 -11.61
C PHE A 100 -16.00 13.11 -13.11
N ALA A 101 -15.74 11.97 -13.74
CA ALA A 101 -15.90 11.76 -15.18
C ALA A 101 -16.74 10.51 -15.48
N GLY A 102 -17.25 10.43 -16.72
CA GLY A 102 -18.08 9.31 -17.18
C GLY A 102 -19.31 9.09 -16.30
N LEU A 103 -19.52 7.85 -15.86
CA LEU A 103 -20.64 7.49 -14.97
C LEU A 103 -20.62 8.24 -13.62
N GLY A 104 -19.49 8.84 -13.23
CA GLY A 104 -19.33 9.56 -11.98
C GLY A 104 -19.78 11.02 -12.01
N VAL A 105 -20.08 11.62 -13.18
CA VAL A 105 -20.34 13.08 -13.32
C VAL A 105 -21.41 13.59 -12.35
N SER A 106 -22.44 12.77 -12.07
CA SER A 106 -23.51 13.12 -11.14
C SER A 106 -23.01 13.43 -9.71
N TYR A 107 -21.88 12.86 -9.30
CA TYR A 107 -21.26 13.06 -7.99
C TYR A 107 -20.49 14.38 -7.85
N GLN A 108 -20.31 15.15 -8.92
CA GLN A 108 -19.69 16.48 -8.86
C GLN A 108 -20.58 17.52 -8.14
N THR A 109 -21.90 17.30 -8.11
CA THR A 109 -22.85 18.19 -7.41
C THR A 109 -22.84 17.94 -5.90
N PRO A 110 -23.16 18.93 -5.05
CA PRO A 110 -23.25 18.72 -3.60
C PRO A 110 -24.23 17.60 -3.20
N LEU A 111 -25.37 17.49 -3.89
CA LEU A 111 -26.35 16.43 -3.67
C LEU A 111 -25.81 15.06 -4.11
N GLY A 112 -25.17 14.99 -5.27
CA GLY A 112 -24.55 13.76 -5.77
C GLY A 112 -23.42 13.29 -4.85
N PHE A 113 -22.55 14.19 -4.42
CA PHE A 113 -21.48 13.86 -3.48
C PHE A 113 -22.02 13.38 -2.13
N LYS A 114 -23.12 13.98 -1.63
CA LYS A 114 -23.82 13.49 -0.43
C LYS A 114 -24.33 12.06 -0.63
N LYS A 115 -24.92 11.73 -1.80
CA LYS A 115 -25.33 10.37 -2.15
C LYS A 115 -24.14 9.40 -2.16
N LEU A 116 -23.04 9.77 -2.81
CA LEU A 116 -21.80 8.99 -2.83
C LEU A 116 -21.30 8.70 -1.41
N LYS A 117 -21.22 9.71 -0.55
CA LYS A 117 -20.81 9.54 0.84
C LYS A 117 -21.70 8.53 1.58
N ASN A 118 -23.03 8.66 1.45
CA ASN A 118 -23.96 7.73 2.09
C ASN A 118 -23.73 6.29 1.61
N THR A 119 -23.51 6.09 0.31
CA THR A 119 -23.15 4.79 -0.24
C THR A 119 -21.82 4.27 0.32
N LEU A 120 -20.81 5.12 0.49
CA LEU A 120 -19.52 4.71 1.06
C LEU A 120 -19.62 4.34 2.54
N TYR A 121 -20.45 5.05 3.32
CA TYR A 121 -20.69 4.74 4.73
C TYR A 121 -21.47 3.45 4.94
N SER A 122 -22.39 3.10 4.03
CA SER A 122 -23.17 1.86 4.14
C SER A 122 -22.39 0.59 3.81
N LYS A 123 -21.22 0.71 3.18
CA LYS A 123 -20.32 -0.43 2.95
C LYS A 123 -19.56 -0.80 4.22
N ASN A 124 -19.31 -2.09 4.38
CA ASN A 124 -18.31 -2.58 5.32
C ASN A 124 -16.91 -2.36 4.71
N TRP A 125 -16.02 -1.71 5.46
CA TRP A 125 -14.66 -1.42 5.02
C TRP A 125 -13.72 -2.43 5.66
N VAL A 126 -13.30 -3.41 4.86
CA VAL A 126 -12.48 -4.52 5.33
C VAL A 126 -11.02 -4.08 5.43
N VAL A 127 -10.46 -4.23 6.62
CA VAL A 127 -9.02 -4.16 6.89
C VAL A 127 -8.61 -5.51 7.43
N SER A 128 -7.47 -6.02 7.00
CA SER A 128 -6.94 -7.27 7.53
C SER A 128 -5.54 -7.07 8.12
N VAL A 129 -5.38 -7.57 9.33
CA VAL A 129 -4.17 -7.62 10.15
C VAL A 129 -3.81 -9.09 10.25
N HIS A 130 -2.71 -9.47 9.60
CA HIS A 130 -2.24 -10.85 9.59
C HIS A 130 -1.27 -11.08 10.74
N GLU A 131 -1.06 -12.35 11.08
CA GLU A 131 -0.05 -12.76 12.05
C GLU A 131 1.36 -12.23 11.68
N PRO A 132 2.23 -11.99 12.68
CA PRO A 132 3.58 -11.51 12.45
C PRO A 132 4.37 -12.50 11.58
N ILE A 133 5.06 -11.96 10.59
CA ILE A 133 6.04 -12.72 9.82
C ILE A 133 7.25 -12.97 10.73
N LYS A 134 7.47 -14.24 11.10
CA LYS A 134 8.51 -14.63 12.07
C LYS A 134 9.94 -14.61 11.51
N TYR A 135 10.08 -14.73 10.19
CA TYR A 135 11.37 -14.89 9.53
C TYR A 135 11.67 -13.77 8.52
N PRO A 136 12.86 -13.14 8.57
CA PRO A 136 13.23 -12.02 7.69
C PRO A 136 13.11 -12.33 6.19
N GLU A 137 13.45 -13.54 5.75
CA GLU A 137 13.37 -14.00 4.37
C GLU A 137 11.93 -13.92 3.82
N TYR A 138 10.93 -14.24 4.65
CA TYR A 138 9.52 -14.13 4.27
C TYR A 138 9.05 -12.68 4.20
N VAL A 139 9.68 -11.77 4.95
CA VAL A 139 9.42 -10.33 4.81
C VAL A 139 9.92 -9.84 3.44
N VAL A 140 11.10 -10.28 3.02
CA VAL A 140 11.66 -9.93 1.70
C VAL A 140 10.80 -10.52 0.58
N GLU A 141 10.39 -11.77 0.70
CA GLU A 141 9.51 -12.43 -0.27
C GLU A 141 8.15 -11.72 -0.37
N TYR A 142 7.55 -11.37 0.78
CA TYR A 142 6.32 -10.59 0.84
C TYR A 142 6.49 -9.26 0.10
N LEU A 143 7.54 -8.50 0.39
CA LEU A 143 7.81 -7.23 -0.29
C LEU A 143 7.98 -7.43 -1.80
N GLY A 144 8.78 -8.42 -2.23
CA GLY A 144 9.04 -8.73 -3.64
C GLY A 144 7.76 -8.99 -4.44
N ARG A 145 6.76 -9.64 -3.83
CA ARG A 145 5.45 -9.88 -4.46
C ARG A 145 4.69 -8.59 -4.79
N TYR A 146 4.90 -7.52 -4.05
CA TYR A 146 4.12 -6.27 -4.17
C TYR A 146 4.90 -5.09 -4.77
N THR A 147 6.23 -5.15 -4.84
CA THR A 147 7.05 -4.07 -5.39
C THR A 147 7.27 -4.16 -6.92
N HIS A 148 7.48 -5.37 -7.46
CA HIS A 148 7.92 -5.56 -8.85
C HIS A 148 6.83 -5.97 -9.84
N ARG A 149 5.70 -6.50 -9.35
CA ARG A 149 4.66 -7.01 -10.24
C ARG A 149 3.94 -5.86 -10.95
N VAL A 150 3.86 -5.98 -12.27
CA VAL A 150 2.89 -5.30 -13.15
C VAL A 150 1.51 -5.94 -13.00
N ALA A 151 0.48 -5.33 -13.59
CA ALA A 151 -0.91 -5.75 -13.43
C ALA A 151 -1.16 -7.25 -13.77
N ILE A 152 -0.41 -7.80 -14.72
CA ILE A 152 -0.43 -9.21 -15.10
C ILE A 152 0.95 -9.68 -15.55
N SER A 153 1.33 -10.91 -15.20
CA SER A 153 2.56 -11.55 -15.68
C SER A 153 2.38 -12.17 -17.05
N ASN A 154 3.43 -12.19 -17.88
CA ASN A 154 3.39 -12.75 -19.24
C ASN A 154 2.91 -14.21 -19.26
N HIS A 155 3.36 -15.04 -18.32
CA HIS A 155 2.95 -16.46 -18.25
C HIS A 155 1.45 -16.66 -17.98
N ARG A 156 0.73 -15.64 -17.51
CA ARG A 156 -0.73 -15.71 -17.35
C ARG A 156 -1.46 -15.46 -18.65
N ILE A 157 -0.84 -14.81 -19.64
CA ILE A 157 -1.43 -14.59 -20.97
C ILE A 157 -1.24 -15.88 -21.76
N VAL A 158 -2.35 -16.55 -22.07
CA VAL A 158 -2.37 -17.88 -22.71
C VAL A 158 -2.44 -17.75 -24.23
N SER A 159 -3.23 -16.81 -24.74
CA SER A 159 -3.36 -16.58 -26.18
C SER A 159 -3.81 -15.17 -26.50
N ILE A 160 -3.42 -14.71 -27.69
CA ILE A 160 -3.92 -13.48 -28.31
C ILE A 160 -4.30 -13.86 -29.74
N LYS A 161 -5.60 -13.97 -30.02
CA LYS A 161 -6.11 -14.39 -31.33
C LYS A 161 -7.47 -13.75 -31.56
N ASP A 162 -7.81 -13.45 -32.82
CA ASP A 162 -9.14 -12.99 -33.22
C ASP A 162 -9.64 -11.77 -32.41
N ALA A 163 -8.73 -10.81 -32.18
CA ALA A 163 -8.96 -9.61 -31.34
C ALA A 163 -9.33 -9.89 -29.87
N MET A 164 -9.07 -11.10 -29.38
CA MET A 164 -9.31 -11.52 -28.00
C MET A 164 -7.99 -11.84 -27.29
N VAL A 165 -7.95 -11.56 -25.98
CA VAL A 165 -6.85 -11.93 -25.08
C VAL A 165 -7.38 -12.91 -24.06
N THR A 166 -6.76 -14.10 -24.00
CA THR A 166 -7.07 -15.14 -23.02
C THR A 166 -6.00 -15.18 -21.95
N PHE A 167 -6.40 -15.15 -20.68
CA PHE A 167 -5.46 -15.25 -19.57
C PHE A 167 -6.00 -16.08 -18.40
N THR A 168 -5.10 -16.66 -17.60
CA THR A 168 -5.44 -17.48 -16.44
C THR A 168 -5.66 -16.64 -15.20
N TYR A 169 -6.58 -17.05 -14.32
CA TYR A 169 -6.78 -16.50 -12.98
C TYR A 169 -7.13 -17.62 -11.98
N LYS A 170 -6.82 -17.42 -10.70
CA LYS A 170 -7.23 -18.30 -9.61
C LYS A 170 -8.64 -17.92 -9.17
N ASN A 171 -9.61 -18.79 -9.40
CA ASN A 171 -10.95 -18.63 -8.89
C ASN A 171 -10.96 -18.91 -7.38
N ARG A 172 -11.22 -17.90 -6.58
CA ARG A 172 -11.20 -18.02 -5.11
C ARG A 172 -12.34 -18.86 -4.53
N LYS A 173 -13.39 -19.16 -5.30
CA LYS A 173 -14.50 -20.02 -4.85
C LYS A 173 -14.19 -21.50 -5.02
N THR A 174 -13.54 -21.86 -6.13
CA THR A 174 -13.20 -23.25 -6.48
C THR A 174 -11.76 -23.62 -6.14
N ASP A 175 -10.92 -22.62 -5.80
CA ASP A 175 -9.47 -22.69 -5.62
C ASP A 175 -8.69 -23.15 -6.88
N GLN A 176 -9.33 -23.16 -8.05
CA GLN A 176 -8.74 -23.64 -9.30
C GLN A 176 -8.20 -22.52 -10.18
N ILE A 177 -7.24 -22.87 -11.05
CA ILE A 177 -6.76 -21.98 -12.11
C ILE A 177 -7.70 -22.13 -13.31
N GLU A 178 -8.39 -21.04 -13.66
CA GLU A 178 -9.34 -20.96 -14.76
C GLU A 178 -8.83 -20.00 -15.84
N LYS A 179 -9.41 -20.06 -17.04
CA LYS A 179 -9.11 -19.15 -18.16
C LYS A 179 -10.30 -18.21 -18.38
N THR A 180 -10.00 -16.98 -18.77
CA THR A 180 -11.00 -16.02 -19.25
C THR A 180 -10.50 -15.36 -20.52
N SER A 181 -11.42 -15.06 -21.45
CA SER A 181 -11.13 -14.33 -22.69
C SER A 181 -11.94 -13.05 -22.76
N ILE A 182 -11.28 -11.94 -23.07
CA ILE A 182 -11.90 -10.63 -23.25
C ILE A 182 -11.37 -9.97 -24.53
N ALA A 183 -12.10 -9.00 -25.07
CA ALA A 183 -11.62 -8.21 -26.21
C ALA A 183 -10.28 -7.52 -25.88
N ALA A 184 -9.37 -7.46 -26.84
CA ALA A 184 -8.05 -6.86 -26.66
C ALA A 184 -8.13 -5.40 -26.20
N VAL A 185 -9.11 -4.65 -26.70
CA VAL A 185 -9.37 -3.26 -26.28
C VAL A 185 -9.76 -3.19 -24.80
N GLU A 186 -10.61 -4.10 -24.32
CA GLU A 186 -11.01 -4.16 -22.91
C GLU A 186 -9.83 -4.59 -22.02
N PHE A 187 -8.99 -5.52 -22.48
CA PHE A 187 -7.75 -5.88 -21.80
C PHE A 187 -6.82 -4.68 -21.64
N ILE A 188 -6.57 -3.92 -22.71
CA ILE A 188 -5.75 -2.70 -22.68
C ILE A 188 -6.36 -1.66 -21.73
N ARG A 189 -7.68 -1.42 -21.82
CA ARG A 189 -8.38 -0.50 -20.93
C ARG A 189 -8.18 -0.89 -19.46
N ARG A 190 -8.42 -2.16 -19.10
CA ARG A 190 -8.22 -2.67 -17.74
C ARG A 190 -6.77 -2.58 -17.29
N PHE A 191 -5.82 -2.91 -18.15
CA PHE A 191 -4.39 -2.81 -17.85
C PHE A 191 -3.98 -1.36 -17.54
N LEU A 192 -4.43 -0.41 -18.36
CA LEU A 192 -4.08 1.00 -18.22
C LEU A 192 -4.73 1.68 -17.00
N LEU A 193 -5.80 1.12 -16.42
CA LEU A 193 -6.34 1.59 -15.13
C LEU A 193 -5.31 1.53 -13.99
N HIS A 194 -4.29 0.69 -14.14
CA HIS A 194 -3.25 0.44 -13.13
C HIS A 194 -1.97 1.23 -13.40
N ALA A 195 -1.91 1.97 -14.50
CA ALA A 195 -0.81 2.87 -14.79
C ALA A 195 -0.87 4.07 -13.84
N LEU A 196 0.16 4.24 -13.01
CA LEU A 196 0.22 5.33 -12.05
C LEU A 196 0.65 6.64 -12.74
N PRO A 197 0.15 7.81 -12.30
CA PRO A 197 0.60 9.09 -12.81
C PRO A 197 2.13 9.24 -12.70
N LYS A 198 2.74 9.97 -13.65
CA LYS A 198 4.17 10.25 -13.63
C LYS A 198 4.58 10.86 -12.29
N GLY A 199 5.65 10.33 -11.69
CA GLY A 199 6.16 10.78 -10.39
C GLY A 199 5.34 10.32 -9.17
N PHE A 200 4.26 9.55 -9.37
CA PHE A 200 3.49 9.02 -8.25
C PHE A 200 4.28 7.93 -7.53
N VAL A 201 4.55 8.15 -6.24
CA VAL A 201 5.30 7.20 -5.40
C VAL A 201 4.38 6.08 -4.90
N ARG A 202 4.58 4.87 -5.44
CA ARG A 202 3.84 3.63 -5.10
C ARG A 202 4.15 3.08 -3.71
N ILE A 203 5.39 3.26 -3.24
CA ILE A 203 5.89 2.71 -1.96
C ILE A 203 6.25 3.88 -1.05
N ARG A 204 5.63 3.96 0.12
CA ARG A 204 5.83 5.09 1.04
C ARG A 204 6.24 4.60 2.43
N TYR A 205 7.08 5.40 3.09
CA TYR A 205 7.63 5.09 4.40
C TYR A 205 7.13 6.12 5.42
N TYR A 206 6.70 5.65 6.58
CA TYR A 206 6.05 6.48 7.58
C TYR A 206 6.68 6.36 8.96
N GLY A 207 6.45 7.39 9.77
CA GLY A 207 6.82 7.40 11.18
C GLY A 207 8.32 7.27 11.40
N PHE A 208 8.77 6.33 12.24
CA PHE A 208 10.21 6.16 12.44
C PHE A 208 10.94 5.62 11.19
N LEU A 209 10.22 5.03 10.22
CA LEU A 209 10.78 4.60 8.94
C LEU A 209 10.77 5.70 7.86
N ALA A 210 10.20 6.88 8.13
CA ALA A 210 10.11 7.95 7.14
C ALA A 210 11.50 8.37 6.61
N ASN A 211 11.65 8.45 5.28
CA ASN A 211 12.94 8.58 4.59
C ASN A 211 13.87 9.65 5.17
N ARG A 212 13.34 10.84 5.50
CA ARG A 212 14.14 11.96 6.03
C ARG A 212 14.92 11.61 7.30
N ASN A 213 14.31 10.83 8.21
CA ASN A 213 14.85 10.55 9.53
C ASN A 213 15.15 9.07 9.75
N ARG A 214 14.91 8.21 8.74
CA ARG A 214 14.98 6.75 8.86
C ARG A 214 16.32 6.29 9.42
N ALA A 215 17.43 6.79 8.86
CA ALA A 215 18.77 6.42 9.31
C ALA A 215 18.96 6.71 10.80
N VAL A 216 18.73 7.96 11.22
CA VAL A 216 18.88 8.38 12.63
C VAL A 216 17.96 7.58 13.56
N ASN A 217 16.70 7.38 13.16
CA ASN A 217 15.72 6.64 13.94
C ASN A 217 16.10 5.17 14.11
N LEU A 218 16.50 4.51 13.03
CA LEU A 218 16.92 3.10 13.08
C LEU A 218 18.16 2.93 13.93
N LYS A 219 19.14 3.86 13.84
CA LYS A 219 20.32 3.83 14.73
C LYS A 219 19.92 3.88 16.20
N LYS A 220 18.96 4.73 16.58
CA LYS A 220 18.45 4.80 17.95
C LYS A 220 17.72 3.51 18.36
N ILE A 221 16.85 2.99 17.50
CA ILE A 221 16.07 1.78 17.79
C ILE A 221 16.98 0.54 17.90
N LEU A 222 17.96 0.37 17.01
CA LEU A 222 18.90 -0.77 17.07
C LEU A 222 19.74 -0.76 18.36
N LYS A 223 20.09 0.42 18.89
CA LYS A 223 20.75 0.52 20.22
C LYS A 223 19.85 -0.01 21.34
N LEU A 224 18.54 0.18 21.27
CA LEU A 224 17.59 -0.38 22.26
C LEU A 224 17.58 -1.91 22.25
N PHE A 225 17.93 -2.53 21.12
CA PHE A 225 18.04 -3.98 20.97
C PHE A 225 19.46 -4.52 21.19
N GLY A 226 20.42 -3.68 21.59
CA GLY A 226 21.84 -4.07 21.73
C GLY A 226 22.51 -4.43 20.39
N GLN A 227 21.90 -4.10 19.25
CA GLN A 227 22.40 -4.44 17.91
C GLN A 227 23.33 -3.37 17.34
N THR A 228 24.41 -3.08 18.06
CA THR A 228 25.35 -2.01 17.71
C THR A 228 26.24 -2.36 16.50
N SER A 229 26.44 -3.65 16.19
CA SER A 229 27.30 -4.13 15.10
C SER A 229 26.73 -3.84 13.70
N ILE A 230 25.40 -3.89 13.53
CA ILE A 230 24.70 -3.62 12.25
C ILE A 230 24.86 -2.15 11.81
N LEU A 231 25.17 -1.25 12.76
CA LEU A 231 25.32 0.18 12.51
C LEU A 231 26.58 0.53 11.70
N ASN A 232 27.60 -0.34 11.72
CA ASN A 232 28.88 -0.10 11.08
C ASN A 232 28.92 -0.59 9.61
N GLU A 233 28.18 -1.64 9.25
CA GLU A 233 28.12 -2.15 7.87
C GLU A 233 27.08 -1.45 6.99
N THR A 234 25.98 -0.94 7.58
CA THR A 234 24.84 -0.42 6.80
C THR A 234 24.92 1.08 6.50
N ALA A 235 25.78 1.83 7.19
CA ALA A 235 25.95 3.26 6.95
C ALA A 235 26.52 3.54 5.55
N GLU A 236 27.48 2.76 5.07
CA GLU A 236 28.08 3.00 3.75
C GLU A 236 27.18 2.57 2.58
N LYS A 237 26.44 1.45 2.71
CA LYS A 237 25.65 0.88 1.60
C LYS A 237 24.30 1.57 1.35
N TRP A 238 23.68 2.19 2.37
CA TRP A 238 22.35 2.81 2.24
C TRP A 238 22.38 4.34 2.08
N LEU A 239 23.53 4.99 2.27
CA LEU A 239 23.67 6.44 2.11
C LEU A 239 23.81 6.87 0.64
N TYR A 240 24.24 5.97 -0.25
CA TYR A 240 24.26 6.19 -1.70
C TYR A 240 23.86 4.91 -2.44
N PRO A 241 22.58 4.73 -2.82
CA PRO A 241 22.31 3.88 -3.95
C PRO A 241 22.85 4.64 -5.16
N SER A 242 24.09 4.35 -5.57
CA SER A 242 24.56 4.70 -6.90
C SER A 242 23.56 4.04 -7.85
N PHE A 243 22.64 4.83 -8.40
CA PHE A 243 21.89 4.42 -9.56
C PHE A 243 22.94 4.06 -10.59
N PRO A 244 22.99 2.83 -11.13
CA PRO A 244 23.84 2.56 -12.27
C PRO A 244 23.42 3.54 -13.34
N THR A 245 24.30 4.48 -13.68
CA THR A 245 24.17 5.25 -14.90
C THR A 245 24.22 4.20 -15.99
N VAL A 246 23.07 3.90 -16.59
CA VAL A 246 23.00 3.10 -17.80
C VAL A 246 23.74 3.92 -18.86
N LYS A 247 25.04 3.68 -18.99
CA LYS A 247 25.77 4.04 -20.20
C LYS A 247 25.19 3.16 -21.28
N SER A 248 24.27 3.72 -22.05
CA SER A 248 23.84 3.16 -23.32
C SER A 248 25.04 3.16 -24.26
N SER A 249 25.81 2.08 -24.28
CA SER A 249 26.69 1.79 -25.41
C SER A 249 25.83 1.17 -26.50
N VAL A 250 25.40 1.97 -27.46
CA VAL A 250 24.91 1.46 -28.74
C VAL A 250 26.13 0.89 -29.45
N LYS A 251 26.22 -0.44 -29.55
CA LYS A 251 27.07 -1.10 -30.55
C LYS A 251 26.16 -1.44 -31.72
N THR A 252 26.33 -0.69 -32.80
CA THR A 252 25.86 -1.11 -34.13
C THR A 252 26.78 -2.21 -34.62
N GLY A 253 26.20 -3.37 -34.92
CA GLY A 253 26.77 -4.37 -35.81
C GLY A 253 25.97 -4.38 -37.10
#